data_AF-A0A9W8CLX0-F1
#
_entry.id   AF-A0A9W8CLX0-F1
#
_cell.length_a   1.000
_cell.length_b   1.000
_cell.length_c   1.000
_cell.angle_alpha   90.00
_cell.angle_beta   90.00
_cell.angle_gamma   90.00
#
_symmetry.space_group_name_H-M   'P 1'
#
loop_
_entity.id
_entity.type
_entity.pdbx_description
1 polymer ?
#
loop_
_entity_poly.entity_id
_entity_poly.type
_entity_poly.pdbx_seq_one_letter_code
_entity_poly.pdbx_strand_id
1 'polypeptide(L)' 'MLARYPEVLAATLQSLEPCNIVQYTLKLAHTVSSILEELRVVNQPDDIAEARLLMFNSARIVISSALTLIGLTPIERMLY' A
#
# COMPACT_ATOMS: atom_id res chain seq x y z
N MET A 1 -8.39 -2.20 3.58
CA MET A 1 -7.30 -1.49 4.29
C MET A 1 -6.94 -0.14 3.64
N LEU A 2 -6.97 -0.03 2.31
CA LEU A 2 -6.66 1.22 1.59
C LEU A 2 -7.50 2.43 2.05
N ALA A 3 -8.83 2.27 2.12
CA ALA A 3 -9.74 3.32 2.56
C ALA A 3 -9.51 3.82 4.00
N ARG A 4 -8.78 3.06 4.83
CA ARG A 4 -8.49 3.44 6.22
C ARG A 4 -7.30 4.39 6.35
N TYR A 5 -6.53 4.63 5.29
CA TYR A 5 -5.34 5.49 5.36
C TYR A 5 -5.64 6.89 5.95
N PRO A 6 -6.72 7.60 5.58
CA PRO A 6 -7.07 8.89 6.19
C PRO A 6 -7.37 8.80 7.70
N GLU A 7 -8.01 7.72 8.15
CA GLU A 7 -8.29 7.49 9.57
C GLU A 7 -6.98 7.27 10.36
N VAL A 8 -6.03 6.52 9.79
CA VAL A 8 -4.72 6.31 10.41
C VAL A 8 -3.96 7.63 10.51
N LEU A 9 -3.98 8.47 9.47
CA LEU A 9 -3.38 9.81 9.52
C LEU A 9 -3.98 10.67 10.63
N ALA A 10 -5.31 10.70 10.74
CA ALA A 10 -6.00 11.45 11.78
C ALA A 10 -5.63 10.95 13.19
N ALA A 11 -5.62 9.63 13.38
CA ALA A 11 -5.22 9.01 14.65
C ALA A 11 -3.76 9.31 15.00
N THR A 12 -2.84 9.22 14.04
CA THR A 12 -1.42 9.57 14.24
C THR A 12 -1.23 11.04 14.60
N LEU A 13 -1.99 11.94 13.98
CA LEU A 13 -1.91 13.37 14.31
C LEU A 13 -2.44 13.66 15.72
N GLN A 14 -3.47 12.93 16.16
CA GLN A 14 -4.03 13.05 17.51
C GLN A 14 -3.10 12.48 18.58
N SER A 15 -2.52 11.30 18.35
CA SER A 15 -1.67 10.63 19.34
C SER A 15 -0.21 11.10 19.30
N LEU A 16 0.22 11.72 18.20
CA LEU A 16 1.61 12.07 17.91
C LEU A 16 2.55 10.86 17.88
N GLU A 17 2.03 9.68 17.55
CA GLU A 17 2.81 8.44 17.48
C GLU A 17 3.03 7.99 16.02
N PRO A 18 4.22 8.22 15.44
CA PRO A 18 4.51 7.83 14.06
C PRO A 18 4.51 6.31 13.85
N CYS A 19 4.66 5.52 14.92
CA CYS A 19 4.60 4.06 14.86
C CYS A 19 3.26 3.54 14.31
N ASN A 20 2.17 4.31 14.45
CA ASN A 20 0.86 3.98 13.90
C ASN A 20 0.89 3.89 12.37
N ILE A 21 1.62 4.81 11.70
CA ILE A 21 1.81 4.78 10.24
C ILE A 21 2.67 3.58 9.84
N VAL A 22 3.75 3.31 10.58
CA VAL A 22 4.64 2.17 10.31
C VAL A 22 3.88 0.86 10.41
N GLN A 23 3.13 0.65 11.49
CA GLN A 23 2.33 -0.56 11.70
C GLN A 23 1.25 -0.74 10.63
N TYR A 24 0.56 0.33 10.26
CA TYR A 24 -0.40 0.29 9.16
C TYR A 24 0.26 -0.10 7.83
N THR A 25 1.39 0.53 7.51
CA THR A 25 2.11 0.32 6.25
C THR A 25 2.63 -1.11 6.14
N LEU A 26 3.21 -1.65 7.22
CA LEU A 26 3.67 -3.05 7.26
C LEU A 26 2.51 -4.04 7.08
N LYS A 27 1.37 -3.80 7.75
CA LYS A 27 0.19 -4.65 7.59
C LYS A 27 -0.37 -4.59 6.17
N LEU A 28 -0.47 -3.40 5.58
CA LEU A 28 -0.92 -3.21 4.20
C LEU A 28 0.02 -3.91 3.22
N ALA A 29 1.34 -3.72 3.35
CA ALA A 29 2.33 -4.38 2.52
C ALA A 29 2.23 -5.90 2.61
N HIS A 30 2.08 -6.45 3.82
CA HIS A 30 1.91 -7.88 4.03
C HIS A 30 0.65 -8.44 3.33
N THR A 31 -0.49 -7.74 3.47
CA THR A 31 -1.72 -8.12 2.78
C THR A 31 -1.56 -8.07 1.26
N VAL A 32 -0.93 -7.02 0.73
CA VAL A 32 -0.68 -6.86 -0.71
C VAL A 32 0.21 -7.98 -1.23
N SER A 33 1.29 -8.32 -0.51
CA SER A 33 2.17 -9.44 -0.89
C SER A 33 1.42 -10.78 -0.92
N SER A 34 0.56 -11.04 0.08
CA SER A 34 -0.24 -12.27 0.13
C SER A 34 -1.16 -12.40 -1.08
N ILE A 35 -1.89 -11.33 -1.43
CA ILE A 35 -2.86 -11.40 -2.53
C ILE A 35 -2.19 -11.27 -3.91
N LEU A 36 -0.94 -10.83 -4.01
CA LEU A 36 -0.23 -10.71 -5.28
C LEU A 36 -0.02 -12.09 -5.95
N GLU A 37 0.22 -13.12 -5.15
CA GLU A 37 0.38 -14.49 -5.63
C GLU A 37 -0.96 -15.09 -6.08
N GLU A 38 -2.04 -14.79 -5.36
CA GLU A 38 -3.38 -15.31 -5.62
C GLU A 38 -4.10 -14.56 -6.77
N LEU A 39 -3.96 -13.23 -6.83
CA LEU A 39 -4.67 -12.36 -7.77
C LEU A 39 -3.77 -11.93 -8.93
N ARG A 40 -3.42 -12.91 -9.77
CA ARG A 40 -2.58 -12.67 -10.95
C ARG A 40 -3.23 -11.64 -11.89
N VAL A 41 -2.45 -10.66 -12.36
CA VAL A 41 -2.93 -9.65 -13.33
C VAL A 41 -2.66 -10.09 -14.76
N VAL A 42 -1.47 -10.65 -15.01
CA VAL A 42 -1.03 -11.08 -16.34
C VAL A 42 -1.83 -12.31 -16.79
N ASN A 43 -2.18 -12.37 -18.08
CA ASN A 43 -2.95 -13.46 -18.70
C ASN A 43 -4.34 -13.66 -18.09
N GLN A 44 -5.03 -12.56 -17.77
CA GLN A 44 -6.43 -12.57 -17.37
C GLN A 44 -7.27 -11.83 -18.41
N PRO A 45 -8.60 -12.06 -18.45
CA PRO A 45 -9.53 -11.20 -19.19
C PRO A 45 -9.36 -9.72 -18.82
N ASP A 46 -9.56 -8.82 -19.79
CA ASP A 46 -9.25 -7.39 -19.65
C ASP A 46 -9.98 -6.74 -18.47
N ASP A 47 -11.27 -7.05 -18.27
CA ASP A 47 -12.09 -6.53 -17.18
C ASP A 47 -11.52 -6.91 -15.79
N ILE A 48 -11.04 -8.14 -15.65
CA ILE A 48 -10.43 -8.65 -14.42
C ILE A 48 -9.03 -8.05 -14.24
N ALA A 49 -8.23 -7.99 -15.32
CA ALA A 49 -6.87 -7.48 -15.30
C ALA A 49 -6.85 -5.99 -14.89
N GLU A 50 -7.72 -5.17 -15.49
CA GLU A 50 -7.84 -3.75 -15.20
C GLU A 50 -8.25 -3.50 -13.74
N ALA A 51 -9.26 -4.22 -13.25
CA ALA A 51 -9.72 -4.09 -11.87
C ALA A 51 -8.61 -4.45 -10.86
N ARG A 52 -7.87 -5.54 -11.09
CA ARG A 52 -6.75 -5.96 -10.24
C ARG A 52 -5.58 -4.98 -10.32
N LEU A 53 -5.24 -4.50 -11.52
CA LEU A 53 -4.18 -3.53 -11.73
C LEU A 53 -4.50 -2.22 -10.99
N LEU A 54 -5.74 -1.74 -11.06
CA LEU A 54 -6.19 -0.55 -10.33
C LEU A 54 -6.06 -0.73 -8.82
N MET A 55 -6.44 -1.90 -8.30
CA MET A 55 -6.29 -2.24 -6.89
C MET A 55 -4.81 -2.20 -6.46
N PHE A 56 -3.92 -2.87 -7.18
CA PHE A 56 -2.49 -2.87 -6.86
C PHE A 56 -1.85 -1.49 -7.01
N ASN A 57 -2.24 -0.72 -8.03
CA ASN A 57 -1.74 0.64 -8.20
C ASN A 57 -2.19 1.57 -7.06
N SER A 58 -3.44 1.44 -6.62
CA SER A 58 -3.95 2.19 -5.45
C SER A 58 -3.16 1.83 -4.19
N ALA A 59 -2.84 0.55 -3.98
CA ALA A 59 -2.01 0.11 -2.87
C ALA A 59 -0.57 0.67 -2.95
N ARG A 60 0.05 0.66 -4.13
CA ARG A 60 1.36 1.28 -4.38
C ARG A 60 1.37 2.76 -4.02
N ILE A 61 0.34 3.52 -4.42
CA ILE A 61 0.22 4.96 -4.10
C ILE A 61 0.11 5.19 -2.59
N VAL A 62 -0.73 4.41 -1.89
CA VAL A 62 -0.91 4.55 -0.44
C VAL A 62 0.37 4.19 0.32
N ILE A 63 1.04 3.09 -0.05
CA ILE A 63 2.31 2.68 0.57
C ILE A 63 3.38 3.75 0.31
N SER A 64 3.50 4.24 -0.92
CA SER A 64 4.44 5.31 -1.29
C SER A 64 4.22 6.55 -0.44
N SER A 65 2.97 7.00 -0.31
CA SER A 65 2.59 8.14 0.53
C SER A 65 2.97 7.94 2.00
N ALA A 66 2.72 6.74 2.54
CA ALA A 66 3.03 6.43 3.93
C ALA A 66 4.54 6.37 4.20
N LEU A 67 5.32 5.81 3.27
CA LEU A 67 6.79 5.78 3.32
C LEU A 67 7.37 7.20 3.26
N THR A 68 6.90 8.03 2.33
CA THR A 68 7.31 9.44 2.25
C THR A 68 6.98 10.21 3.53
N LEU A 69 5.80 9.98 4.11
CA LEU A 69 5.40 10.64 5.36
C LEU A 69 6.34 10.33 6.53
N ILE A 70 6.89 9.11 6.61
CA ILE A 70 7.85 8.71 7.65
C ILE A 70 9.31 9.01 7.28
N GLY A 71 9.55 9.80 6.24
CA GLY A 71 10.88 10.26 5.85
C GLY A 71 11.69 9.28 4.99
N LEU A 72 11.04 8.26 4.42
CA LEU A 72 11.67 7.33 3.48
C LEU A 72 11.41 7.75 2.03
N THR A 73 12.31 7.36 1.13
CA THR A 73 12.14 7.53 -0.31
C THR A 73 11.66 6.23 -0.93
N PRO A 74 10.41 6.16 -1.44
CA PRO A 74 9.93 4.99 -2.18
C PRO A 74 10.77 4.77 -3.44
N ILE A 75 11.11 3.51 -3.72
CA ILE A 75 11.86 3.12 -4.91
C ILE A 75 10.99 2.32 -5.87
N GLU A 76 11.19 2.53 -7.18
CA GLU A 76 10.49 1.78 -8.24
C GLU A 76 11.07 0.38 -8.46
N ARG A 77 12.36 0.20 -8.15
CA ARG A 77 13.08 -1.05 -8.37
C ARG A 77 14.20 -1.20 -7.34
N MET A 78 14.31 -2.37 -6.73
CA MET A 78 15.48 -2.77 -5.96
C MET A 78 16.56 -3.25 -6.95
N LEU A 79 17.72 -2.60 -6.97
CA LEU A 79 18.90 -3.07 -7.70
C LEU A 79 19.71 -3.95 -6.74
N TYR A 80 19.86 -5.23 -7.08
CA TYR A 80 20.81 -6.15 -6.44
C TYR A 80 21.91 -6.51 -7.42
#